data_AF-A0A8T8I0B8-F1
#
_entry.id   AF-A0A8T8I0B8-F1
#
_cell.length_a   1.000
_cell.length_b   1.000
_cell.length_c   1.000
_cell.angle_alpha   90.00
_cell.angle_beta   90.00
_cell.angle_gamma   90.00
#
_symmetry.space_group_name_H-M   'P 1'
#
loop_
_entity.id
_entity.type
_entity.pdbx_description
1 polymer ?
#
loop_
_entity_poly.entity_id
_entity_poly.type
_entity_poly.pdbx_seq_one_letter_code
_entity_poly.pdbx_strand_id
1 'polypeptide(L)'
;MTDPQQPAPTTPRSRLRSTARGLARAALAALALYTAMGSLIVGAVRYHALNPVTVPSLDIGFGALDGREVAIVPYGSDAPAGLLGVPAWLVDLHHAEVAAIDLDTREELWRTGISTGRESRQAVVVAVGDRLAYVADHLGLAVLDLRTGDVVARGAGLAGLGGAYLASRTAYAYDADERAVVALTARGEVLAIPLDDIAARPAGESTAARWRDRLNLDDDRRPLAATESEDVPESIALPGRADRDLVVENSTHGSALRVVDRATGRVEHTYNSADGVRNAVVSPRGRVVVLTADEVDGVLLGSLVVVTADGIHGCPVGDVDFIGF
;
A
#
# COMPACT_ATOMS: atom_id res chain seq x y z
N MET A 1 59.96 76.43 41.32
CA MET A 1 59.33 75.43 42.20
C MET A 1 58.34 74.69 41.32
N THR A 2 58.69 73.45 41.03
CA THR A 2 58.13 72.60 39.97
C THR A 2 56.76 72.10 40.40
N ASP A 3 55.70 72.57 39.73
CA ASP A 3 54.34 72.04 39.91
C ASP A 3 54.07 71.03 38.78
N PRO A 4 53.69 69.77 39.07
CA PRO A 4 53.67 68.70 38.09
C PRO A 4 52.58 68.94 37.05
N GLN A 5 52.93 68.76 35.77
CA GLN A 5 51.94 68.63 34.69
C GLN A 5 50.96 67.50 35.03
N GLN A 6 49.72 67.89 35.32
CA GLN A 6 48.60 66.99 35.52
C GLN A 6 48.23 66.37 34.16
N PRO A 7 48.36 65.05 33.96
CA PRO A 7 48.11 64.43 32.66
C PRO A 7 46.64 64.58 32.29
N ALA A 8 46.40 65.03 31.06
CA ALA A 8 45.05 65.21 30.51
C ALA A 8 44.24 63.90 30.60
N PRO A 9 42.94 63.97 30.92
CA PRO A 9 42.07 62.79 30.99
C PRO A 9 42.03 62.11 29.63
N THR A 10 42.61 60.92 29.56
CA THR A 10 42.51 60.06 28.39
C THR A 10 41.07 59.57 28.28
N THR A 11 40.25 60.27 27.49
CA THR A 11 38.90 59.79 27.17
C THR A 11 38.98 58.41 26.51
N PRO A 12 38.40 57.35 27.12
CA PRO A 12 38.51 55.99 26.62
C PRO A 12 37.54 55.78 25.45
N ARG A 13 37.88 56.28 24.26
CA ARG A 13 37.02 56.19 23.06
C ARG A 13 37.21 54.92 22.21
N SER A 14 38.03 53.94 22.61
CA SER A 14 38.41 52.82 21.72
C SER A 14 37.74 51.46 21.96
N ARG A 15 36.91 51.28 22.99
CA ARG A 15 36.38 49.93 23.33
C ARG A 15 35.02 49.54 22.70
N LEU A 16 34.31 50.47 22.05
CA LEU A 16 32.95 50.20 21.52
C LEU A 16 32.90 49.61 20.10
N ARG A 17 33.99 49.68 19.32
CA ARG A 17 33.99 49.22 17.91
C ARG A 17 34.36 47.73 17.74
N SER A 18 34.96 47.09 18.73
CA SER A 18 35.36 45.67 18.65
C SER A 18 34.18 44.71 18.87
N THR A 19 33.19 45.09 19.69
CA THR A 19 32.03 44.25 20.00
C THR A 19 31.05 44.10 18.83
N ALA A 20 30.84 45.16 18.04
CA ALA A 20 29.90 45.14 16.90
C ALA A 20 30.32 44.15 15.79
N ARG A 21 31.62 44.03 15.51
CA ARG A 21 32.14 43.09 14.49
C ARG A 21 32.01 41.63 14.93
N GLY A 22 32.11 41.36 16.24
CA GLY A 22 31.88 40.03 16.82
C GLY A 22 30.43 39.58 16.65
N LEU A 23 29.47 40.46 16.96
CA LEU A 23 28.04 40.18 16.83
C LEU A 23 27.61 39.93 15.38
N ALA A 24 28.09 40.72 14.42
CA ALA A 24 27.77 40.52 13.00
C ALA A 24 28.27 39.17 12.47
N ARG A 25 29.48 38.74 12.86
CA ARG A 25 30.02 37.42 12.49
C ARG A 25 29.23 36.29 13.12
N ALA A 26 28.84 36.42 14.39
CA ALA A 26 28.00 35.44 15.07
C ALA A 26 26.62 35.30 14.40
N ALA A 27 26.00 36.43 14.02
CA ALA A 27 24.70 36.42 13.33
C ALA A 27 24.78 35.75 11.95
N LEU A 28 25.82 36.03 11.15
CA LEU A 28 26.03 35.38 9.85
C LEU A 28 26.29 33.88 9.99
N ALA A 29 27.11 33.48 10.98
CA ALA A 29 27.36 32.07 11.26
C ALA A 29 26.07 31.34 11.68
N ALA A 30 25.23 31.97 12.52
CA ALA A 30 23.94 31.42 12.91
C ALA A 30 22.98 31.28 11.72
N LEU A 31 22.91 32.28 10.84
CA LEU A 31 22.08 32.22 9.62
C LEU A 31 22.57 31.14 8.65
N ALA A 32 23.89 31.00 8.47
CA ALA A 32 24.46 29.96 7.62
C ALA A 32 24.16 28.56 8.17
N LEU A 33 24.30 28.36 9.49
CA LEU A 33 23.94 27.10 10.14
C LEU A 33 22.44 26.80 10.01
N TYR A 34 21.59 27.81 10.22
CA TYR A 34 20.14 27.67 10.06
C TYR A 34 19.76 27.29 8.62
N THR A 35 20.38 27.93 7.63
CA THR A 35 20.16 27.63 6.21
C THR A 35 20.64 26.23 5.86
N ALA A 36 21.84 25.85 6.31
CA ALA A 36 22.39 24.51 6.08
C ALA A 36 21.50 23.42 6.70
N MET A 37 21.03 23.65 7.92
CA MET A 37 20.11 22.73 8.61
C MET A 37 18.74 22.69 7.91
N GLY A 38 18.21 23.82 7.46
CA GLY A 38 16.98 23.88 6.67
C GLY A 38 17.10 23.11 5.35
N SER A 39 18.18 23.30 4.61
CA SER A 39 18.45 22.55 3.37
C SER A 39 18.62 21.06 3.61
N LEU A 40 19.26 20.65 4.70
CA LEU A 40 19.41 19.24 5.07
C LEU A 40 18.04 18.62 5.42
N ILE A 41 17.20 19.33 6.17
CA ILE A 41 15.83 18.90 6.48
C ILE A 41 15.00 18.77 5.19
N VAL A 42 15.02 19.77 4.31
CA VAL A 42 14.30 19.74 3.02
C VAL A 42 14.82 18.60 2.13
N GLY A 43 16.14 18.39 2.08
CA GLY A 43 16.77 17.29 1.35
C GLY A 43 16.34 15.93 1.87
N ALA A 44 16.31 15.73 3.19
CA ALA A 44 15.86 14.49 3.81
C ALA A 44 14.36 14.24 3.58
N VAL A 45 13.51 15.26 3.72
CA VAL A 45 12.08 15.17 3.41
C VAL A 45 11.86 14.80 1.94
N ARG A 46 12.59 15.44 1.02
CA ARG A 46 12.49 15.13 -0.41
C ARG A 46 12.96 13.72 -0.70
N TYR A 47 14.05 13.26 -0.08
CA TYR A 47 14.53 11.89 -0.25
C TYR A 47 13.47 10.86 0.18
N HIS A 48 12.85 11.04 1.35
CA HIS A 48 11.77 10.14 1.80
C HIS A 48 10.51 10.24 0.93
N ALA A 49 10.13 11.44 0.49
CA ALA A 49 8.98 11.62 -0.40
C ALA A 49 9.18 10.95 -1.78
N LEU A 50 10.43 10.81 -2.23
CA LEU A 50 10.77 10.14 -3.49
C LEU A 50 10.91 8.62 -3.34
N ASN A 51 10.97 8.10 -2.11
CA ASN A 51 11.14 6.67 -1.84
C ASN A 51 10.15 6.24 -0.75
N PRO A 52 8.83 6.33 -1.01
CA PRO A 52 7.85 5.91 -0.04
C PRO A 52 7.97 4.41 0.22
N VAL A 53 7.90 4.03 1.50
CA VAL A 53 7.72 2.64 1.88
C VAL A 53 6.33 2.22 1.43
N THR A 54 6.26 1.18 0.61
CA THR A 54 5.00 0.59 0.16
C THR A 54 4.88 -0.83 0.70
N VAL A 55 3.73 -1.16 1.25
CA VAL A 55 3.47 -2.48 1.84
C VAL A 55 2.20 -3.03 1.21
N PRO A 56 2.29 -3.97 0.25
CA PRO A 56 1.13 -4.51 -0.41
C PRO A 56 0.32 -5.34 0.59
N SER A 57 -0.99 -5.24 0.48
CA SER A 57 -1.92 -6.10 1.19
C SER A 57 -1.82 -7.52 0.64
N LEU A 58 -2.01 -8.51 1.50
CA LEU A 58 -2.01 -9.91 1.08
C LEU A 58 -3.22 -10.22 0.19
N ASP A 59 -4.33 -9.50 0.33
CA ASP A 59 -5.58 -9.78 -0.35
C ASP A 59 -5.71 -8.96 -1.64
N ILE A 60 -5.34 -9.58 -2.76
CA ILE A 60 -5.49 -9.03 -4.11
C ILE A 60 -6.71 -9.61 -4.81
N GLY A 61 -7.31 -8.83 -5.70
CA GLY A 61 -8.39 -9.29 -6.56
C GLY A 61 -7.98 -9.30 -8.02
N PHE A 62 -8.66 -10.12 -8.83
CA PHE A 62 -8.46 -10.16 -10.28
C PHE A 62 -9.75 -9.80 -10.99
N GLY A 63 -9.64 -8.99 -12.03
CA GLY A 63 -10.75 -8.62 -12.90
C GLY A 63 -10.35 -8.63 -14.37
N ALA A 64 -11.27 -8.19 -15.21
CA ALA A 64 -11.01 -7.94 -16.62
C ALA A 64 -11.38 -6.51 -16.99
N LEU A 65 -10.45 -5.77 -17.60
CA LEU A 65 -10.69 -4.43 -18.12
C LEU A 65 -10.46 -4.40 -19.63
N ASP A 66 -11.52 -4.21 -20.40
CA ASP A 66 -11.48 -4.23 -21.87
C ASP A 66 -10.84 -5.53 -22.43
N GLY A 67 -11.09 -6.66 -21.77
CA GLY A 67 -10.52 -7.97 -22.14
C GLY A 67 -9.09 -8.22 -21.66
N ARG A 68 -8.45 -7.26 -20.98
CA ARG A 68 -7.14 -7.42 -20.34
C ARG A 68 -7.31 -7.89 -18.92
N GLU A 69 -6.45 -8.79 -18.46
CA GLU A 69 -6.51 -9.26 -17.08
C GLU A 69 -5.81 -8.24 -16.19
N VAL A 70 -6.51 -7.79 -15.15
CA VAL A 70 -6.00 -6.77 -14.23
C VAL A 70 -5.96 -7.31 -12.81
N ALA A 71 -4.90 -6.99 -12.09
CA ALA A 71 -4.81 -7.20 -10.65
C ALA A 71 -5.19 -5.91 -9.91
N ILE A 72 -6.06 -6.02 -8.93
CA ILE A 72 -6.41 -4.96 -8.00
C ILE A 72 -5.61 -5.19 -6.73
N VAL A 73 -4.71 -4.25 -6.42
CA VAL A 73 -3.71 -4.40 -5.37
C VAL A 73 -3.86 -3.27 -4.37
N PRO A 74 -4.47 -3.54 -3.20
CA PRO A 74 -4.41 -2.62 -2.07
C PRO A 74 -3.00 -2.62 -1.49
N TYR A 75 -2.51 -1.46 -1.05
CA TYR A 75 -1.25 -1.34 -0.35
C TYR A 75 -1.27 -0.17 0.62
N GLY A 76 -0.47 -0.29 1.68
CA GLY A 76 -0.13 0.83 2.55
C GLY A 76 1.01 1.63 1.94
N SER A 77 0.93 2.96 2.01
CA SER A 77 2.00 3.87 1.62
C SER A 77 2.31 4.83 2.77
N ASP A 78 3.60 5.04 3.01
CA ASP A 78 4.10 6.08 3.93
C ASP A 78 4.41 7.39 3.17
N ALA A 79 4.02 7.48 1.89
CA ALA A 79 4.17 8.70 1.12
C ALA A 79 3.41 9.86 1.79
N PRO A 80 4.03 11.04 1.96
CA PRO A 80 3.32 12.18 2.52
C PRO A 80 2.19 12.61 1.58
N ALA A 81 0.94 12.58 2.04
CA ALA A 81 -0.15 13.17 1.29
C ALA A 81 -0.01 14.71 1.23
N GLY A 82 0.36 15.23 0.05
CA GLY A 82 0.17 16.64 -0.31
C GLY A 82 1.44 17.46 -0.58
N LEU A 83 1.21 18.62 -1.20
CA LEU A 83 2.23 19.53 -1.76
C LEU A 83 3.22 20.10 -0.73
N LEU A 84 2.88 20.10 0.56
CA LEU A 84 3.64 20.84 1.59
C LEU A 84 4.70 20.01 2.30
N GLY A 85 4.85 18.71 1.97
CA GLY A 85 5.95 17.88 2.48
C GLY A 85 6.06 17.89 4.01
N VAL A 86 4.93 18.00 4.72
CA VAL A 86 4.95 17.91 6.18
C VAL A 86 5.50 16.53 6.51
N PRO A 87 6.58 16.42 7.31
CA PRO A 87 7.19 15.14 7.57
C PRO A 87 6.15 14.15 8.12
N ALA A 88 6.05 12.97 7.52
CA ALA A 88 5.05 11.96 7.89
C ALA A 88 5.13 11.51 9.37
N TRP A 89 6.24 11.78 10.07
CA TRP A 89 6.35 11.52 11.51
C TRP A 89 5.64 12.58 12.37
N LEU A 90 5.33 13.77 11.84
CA LEU A 90 4.58 14.83 12.54
C LEU A 90 3.08 14.67 12.40
N VAL A 91 2.65 14.08 11.30
CA VAL A 91 1.26 13.92 10.90
C VAL A 91 1.15 12.46 10.49
N ASP A 92 0.51 11.64 11.31
CA ASP A 92 0.38 10.18 11.14
C ASP A 92 -0.37 9.85 9.82
N LEU A 93 0.33 10.00 8.70
CA LEU A 93 -0.17 10.01 7.33
C LEU A 93 0.15 8.67 6.67
N HIS A 94 -0.21 7.58 7.34
CA HIS A 94 -0.30 6.30 6.66
C HIS A 94 -1.50 6.36 5.72
N HIS A 95 -1.33 5.93 4.48
CA HIS A 95 -2.40 5.92 3.49
C HIS A 95 -2.66 4.51 2.99
N ALA A 96 -3.93 4.12 2.90
CA ALA A 96 -4.33 2.97 2.11
C ALA A 96 -4.54 3.45 0.68
N GLU A 97 -3.89 2.82 -0.27
CA GLU A 97 -4.09 3.04 -1.69
C GLU A 97 -4.48 1.72 -2.36
N VAL A 98 -5.14 1.83 -3.51
CA VAL A 98 -5.45 0.69 -4.38
C VAL A 98 -4.99 1.05 -5.76
N ALA A 99 -4.26 0.14 -6.40
CA ALA A 99 -3.87 0.26 -7.80
C ALA A 99 -4.50 -0.86 -8.64
N ALA A 100 -4.80 -0.57 -9.90
CA ALA A 100 -5.03 -1.58 -10.92
C ALA A 100 -3.78 -1.73 -11.79
N ILE A 101 -3.31 -2.96 -11.95
CA ILE A 101 -2.12 -3.29 -12.72
C ILE A 101 -2.54 -4.23 -13.86
N ASP A 102 -2.20 -3.87 -15.08
CA ASP A 102 -2.34 -4.74 -16.25
C ASP A 102 -1.33 -5.88 -16.16
N LEU A 103 -1.79 -7.13 -16.08
CA LEU A 103 -0.89 -8.27 -15.88
C LEU A 103 -0.08 -8.63 -17.14
N ASP A 104 -0.47 -8.15 -18.33
CA ASP A 104 0.25 -8.36 -19.58
C ASP A 104 1.40 -7.35 -19.72
N THR A 105 1.07 -6.07 -19.61
CA THR A 105 2.07 -5.00 -19.80
C THR A 105 2.87 -4.72 -18.52
N ARG A 106 2.30 -5.04 -17.36
CA ARG A 106 2.80 -4.69 -16.01
C ARG A 106 2.79 -3.19 -15.74
N GLU A 107 1.93 -2.47 -16.46
CA GLU A 107 1.72 -1.04 -16.26
C GLU A 107 0.60 -0.81 -15.24
N GLU A 108 0.81 0.18 -14.37
CA GLU A 108 -0.25 0.71 -13.52
C GLU A 108 -1.26 1.46 -14.38
N LEU A 109 -2.52 1.05 -14.34
CA LEU A 109 -3.62 1.66 -15.09
C LEU A 109 -4.21 2.86 -14.35
N TRP A 110 -4.37 2.72 -13.04
CA TRP A 110 -4.83 3.77 -12.15
C TRP A 110 -4.43 3.45 -10.70
N ARG A 111 -4.47 4.49 -9.86
CA ARG A 111 -4.22 4.44 -8.43
C ARG A 111 -5.19 5.35 -7.70
N THR A 112 -5.69 4.92 -6.56
CA THR A 112 -6.68 5.68 -5.79
C THR A 112 -6.45 5.54 -4.29
N GLY A 113 -6.39 6.67 -3.59
CA GLY A 113 -6.34 6.70 -2.13
C GLY A 113 -7.69 6.32 -1.51
N ILE A 114 -7.68 5.31 -0.65
CA ILE A 114 -8.89 4.81 0.02
C ILE A 114 -9.02 5.39 1.42
N SER A 115 -8.00 5.35 2.26
CA SER A 115 -8.09 5.87 3.63
C SER A 115 -6.78 6.44 4.14
N THR A 116 -6.87 7.15 5.26
CA THR A 116 -5.76 7.81 5.92
C THR A 116 -5.74 7.42 7.40
N GLY A 117 -4.56 7.27 7.99
CA GLY A 117 -4.36 6.96 9.40
C GLY A 117 -3.68 5.61 9.60
N ARG A 118 -3.10 5.39 10.77
CA ARG A 118 -2.24 4.23 11.08
C ARG A 118 -2.86 2.85 10.81
N GLU A 119 -4.19 2.74 10.92
CA GLU A 119 -4.96 1.51 10.67
C GLU A 119 -5.27 1.27 9.18
N SER A 120 -4.89 2.20 8.30
CA SER A 120 -5.19 2.16 6.85
C SER A 120 -4.44 1.08 6.08
N ARG A 121 -3.30 0.58 6.58
CA ARG A 121 -2.42 -0.38 5.85
C ARG A 121 -3.07 -1.73 5.51
N GLN A 122 -4.31 -1.95 5.92
CA GLN A 122 -4.98 -3.24 5.96
C GLN A 122 -6.18 -3.35 5.02
N ALA A 123 -6.23 -2.55 3.95
CA ALA A 123 -7.24 -2.68 2.92
C ALA A 123 -7.16 -4.05 2.21
N VAL A 124 -8.29 -4.65 1.85
CA VAL A 124 -8.37 -5.95 1.18
C VAL A 124 -9.35 -5.89 0.03
N VAL A 125 -9.05 -6.59 -1.07
CA VAL A 125 -10.04 -6.75 -2.13
C VAL A 125 -11.02 -7.86 -1.74
N VAL A 126 -12.28 -7.48 -1.54
CA VAL A 126 -13.35 -8.42 -1.22
C VAL A 126 -13.80 -9.14 -2.48
N ALA A 127 -14.03 -8.39 -3.56
CA ALA A 127 -14.43 -8.95 -4.85
C ALA A 127 -14.12 -7.97 -5.99
N VAL A 128 -14.07 -8.49 -7.21
CA VAL A 128 -13.97 -7.70 -8.45
C VAL A 128 -15.02 -8.22 -9.43
N GLY A 129 -15.89 -7.32 -9.89
CA GLY A 129 -16.85 -7.57 -10.97
C GLY A 129 -16.33 -7.15 -12.33
N ASP A 130 -17.22 -6.99 -13.30
CA ASP A 130 -16.90 -6.52 -14.65
C ASP A 130 -16.71 -4.99 -14.72
N ARG A 131 -17.30 -4.25 -13.78
CA ARG A 131 -17.33 -2.78 -13.73
C ARG A 131 -16.87 -2.21 -12.41
N LEU A 132 -17.02 -2.95 -11.31
CA LEU A 132 -16.73 -2.44 -9.97
C LEU A 132 -15.73 -3.32 -9.24
N ALA A 133 -14.84 -2.69 -8.46
CA ALA A 133 -14.01 -3.36 -7.47
C ALA A 133 -14.51 -3.03 -6.06
N TYR A 134 -14.55 -4.04 -5.19
CA TYR A 134 -15.04 -3.91 -3.81
C TYR A 134 -13.86 -4.09 -2.87
N VAL A 135 -13.49 -3.03 -2.15
CA VAL A 135 -12.34 -3.00 -1.26
C VAL A 135 -12.80 -2.66 0.14
N ALA A 136 -12.43 -3.47 1.13
CA ALA A 136 -12.77 -3.21 2.53
C ALA A 136 -11.54 -2.80 3.33
N ASP A 137 -11.68 -1.82 4.21
CA ASP A 137 -10.66 -1.39 5.17
C ASP A 137 -11.29 -1.10 6.54
N HIS A 138 -10.52 -0.50 7.45
CA HIS A 138 -10.99 -0.12 8.79
C HIS A 138 -12.12 0.93 8.77
N LEU A 139 -12.34 1.65 7.65
CA LEU A 139 -13.46 2.57 7.48
C LEU A 139 -14.68 1.89 6.85
N GLY A 140 -14.60 0.61 6.49
CA GLY A 140 -15.66 -0.21 5.93
C GLY A 140 -15.46 -0.49 4.44
N LEU A 141 -16.56 -0.69 3.70
CA LEU A 141 -16.52 -1.02 2.28
C LEU A 141 -16.44 0.23 1.41
N ALA A 142 -15.46 0.28 0.52
CA ALA A 142 -15.36 1.19 -0.62
C ALA A 142 -15.62 0.42 -1.92
N VAL A 143 -16.37 1.05 -2.83
CA VAL A 143 -16.63 0.52 -4.17
C VAL A 143 -16.02 1.47 -5.19
N LEU A 144 -15.16 0.94 -6.03
CA LEU A 144 -14.41 1.68 -7.03
C LEU A 144 -14.94 1.33 -8.42
N ASP A 145 -14.96 2.30 -9.33
CA ASP A 145 -15.09 2.05 -10.76
C ASP A 145 -13.82 1.36 -11.26
N LEU A 146 -13.95 0.17 -11.84
CA LEU A 146 -12.81 -0.65 -12.26
C LEU A 146 -12.00 0.00 -13.41
N ARG A 147 -12.63 0.88 -14.19
CA ARG A 147 -11.99 1.52 -15.35
C ARG A 147 -11.22 2.78 -14.94
N THR A 148 -11.76 3.58 -14.03
CA THR A 148 -11.13 4.87 -13.65
C THR A 148 -10.43 4.83 -12.30
N GLY A 149 -10.76 3.87 -11.43
CA GLY A 149 -10.33 3.83 -10.03
C GLY A 149 -11.18 4.68 -9.10
N ASP A 150 -12.10 5.51 -9.62
CA ASP A 150 -12.87 6.45 -8.81
C ASP A 150 -13.74 5.73 -7.76
N VAL A 151 -13.75 6.25 -6.52
CA VAL A 151 -14.64 5.75 -5.48
C VAL A 151 -16.08 6.18 -5.78
N VAL A 152 -16.92 5.26 -6.23
CA VAL A 152 -18.32 5.53 -6.60
C VAL A 152 -19.26 5.44 -5.39
N ALA A 153 -18.92 4.65 -4.38
CA ALA A 153 -19.68 4.55 -3.14
C ALA A 153 -18.79 4.11 -1.98
N ARG A 154 -19.14 4.50 -0.75
CA ARG A 154 -18.43 4.07 0.47
C ARG A 154 -19.34 4.09 1.69
N GLY A 155 -19.23 3.08 2.55
CA GLY A 155 -19.87 3.01 3.86
C GLY A 155 -21.35 3.42 3.78
N ALA A 156 -21.73 4.49 4.48
CA ALA A 156 -23.10 5.00 4.48
C ALA A 156 -23.62 5.52 3.11
N GLY A 157 -22.75 5.78 2.15
CA GLY A 157 -23.11 6.13 0.78
C GLY A 157 -23.59 4.96 -0.07
N LEU A 158 -23.43 3.71 0.38
CA LEU A 158 -23.98 2.53 -0.28
C LEU A 158 -25.50 2.45 -0.05
N ALA A 159 -26.26 2.45 -1.14
CA ALA A 159 -27.71 2.36 -1.09
C ALA A 159 -28.12 1.06 -0.38
N GLY A 160 -29.08 1.12 0.55
CA GLY A 160 -29.52 -0.03 1.34
C GLY A 160 -28.65 -0.36 2.57
N LEU A 161 -27.35 -0.03 2.57
CA LEU A 161 -26.48 -0.19 3.75
C LEU A 161 -26.66 1.00 4.71
N GLY A 162 -26.61 2.22 4.16
CA GLY A 162 -26.83 3.47 4.89
C GLY A 162 -26.01 3.57 6.18
N GLY A 163 -26.54 4.26 7.19
CA GLY A 163 -25.87 4.43 8.49
C GLY A 163 -25.71 3.16 9.34
N ALA A 164 -26.15 1.99 8.85
CA ALA A 164 -26.00 0.71 9.56
C ALA A 164 -24.75 -0.06 9.12
N TYR A 165 -23.92 0.50 8.22
CA TYR A 165 -22.65 -0.10 7.83
C TYR A 165 -21.72 -0.28 9.04
N LEU A 166 -20.83 -1.28 8.97
CA LEU A 166 -19.75 -1.46 9.93
C LEU A 166 -18.44 -0.94 9.36
N ALA A 167 -17.77 -0.08 10.12
CA ALA A 167 -16.41 0.38 9.85
C ALA A 167 -15.42 -0.70 10.31
N SER A 168 -15.40 -1.81 9.59
CA SER A 168 -14.49 -2.92 9.83
C SER A 168 -14.32 -3.71 8.54
N ARG A 169 -13.10 -4.13 8.24
CA ARG A 169 -12.80 -5.00 7.12
C ARG A 169 -13.54 -6.34 7.22
N THR A 170 -13.58 -6.93 8.41
CA THR A 170 -14.08 -8.30 8.61
C THR A 170 -15.60 -8.43 8.49
N ALA A 171 -16.30 -7.29 8.43
CA ALA A 171 -17.74 -7.23 8.21
C ALA A 171 -18.15 -7.54 6.76
N TYR A 172 -17.20 -7.71 5.83
CA TYR A 172 -17.46 -7.91 4.41
C TYR A 172 -16.76 -9.17 3.88
N ALA A 173 -17.44 -9.93 3.02
CA ALA A 173 -16.86 -11.08 2.33
C ALA A 173 -17.51 -11.29 0.96
N TYR A 174 -16.88 -12.11 0.10
CA TYR A 174 -17.46 -12.52 -1.17
C TYR A 174 -18.19 -13.86 -1.04
N ASP A 175 -19.41 -13.90 -1.55
CA ASP A 175 -20.22 -15.09 -1.72
C ASP A 175 -20.22 -15.51 -3.19
N ALA A 176 -19.57 -16.63 -3.49
CA ALA A 176 -19.45 -17.15 -4.84
C ALA A 176 -20.77 -17.75 -5.37
N ASP A 177 -21.63 -18.29 -4.50
CA ASP A 177 -22.91 -18.90 -4.91
C ASP A 177 -23.90 -17.82 -5.37
N GLU A 178 -23.93 -16.71 -4.62
CA GLU A 178 -24.78 -15.55 -4.92
C GLU A 178 -24.13 -14.55 -5.87
N ARG A 179 -22.83 -14.70 -6.16
CA ARG A 179 -22.00 -13.72 -6.87
C ARG A 179 -22.23 -12.30 -6.32
N ALA A 180 -22.03 -12.16 -5.02
CA ALA A 180 -22.31 -10.94 -4.29
C ALA A 180 -21.29 -10.68 -3.17
N VAL A 181 -21.06 -9.42 -2.84
CA VAL A 181 -20.43 -9.04 -1.59
C VAL A 181 -21.48 -9.10 -0.49
N VAL A 182 -21.24 -9.93 0.52
CA VAL A 182 -22.08 -9.97 1.72
C VAL A 182 -21.53 -9.04 2.80
N ALA A 183 -22.42 -8.37 3.52
CA ALA A 183 -22.09 -7.38 4.53
C ALA A 183 -22.87 -7.64 5.82
N LEU A 184 -22.18 -7.65 6.97
CA LEU A 184 -22.80 -7.63 8.29
C LEU A 184 -23.06 -6.17 8.70
N THR A 185 -24.28 -5.87 9.13
CA THR A 185 -24.64 -4.53 9.61
C THR A 185 -24.46 -4.42 11.11
N ALA A 186 -24.42 -3.19 11.63
CA ALA A 186 -24.41 -2.90 13.07
C ALA A 186 -25.64 -3.43 13.82
N ARG A 187 -26.69 -3.87 13.10
CA ARG A 187 -27.90 -4.48 13.67
C ARG A 187 -27.87 -6.02 13.62
N GLY A 188 -26.80 -6.63 13.14
CA GLY A 188 -26.68 -8.09 12.97
C GLY A 188 -27.42 -8.63 11.74
N GLU A 189 -27.84 -7.76 10.83
CA GLU A 189 -28.44 -8.15 9.56
C GLU A 189 -27.34 -8.50 8.56
N VAL A 190 -27.59 -9.47 7.69
CA VAL A 190 -26.70 -9.78 6.56
C VAL A 190 -27.34 -9.26 5.29
N LEU A 191 -26.66 -8.33 4.63
CA LEU A 191 -27.04 -7.83 3.32
C LEU A 191 -26.16 -8.45 2.23
N ALA A 192 -26.65 -8.45 1.01
CA ALA A 192 -25.92 -8.81 -0.20
C ALA A 192 -25.91 -7.63 -1.17
N ILE A 193 -24.75 -7.36 -1.74
CA ILE A 193 -24.50 -6.39 -2.80
C ILE A 193 -24.09 -7.22 -4.03
N PRO A 194 -24.98 -7.44 -5.01
CA PRO A 194 -24.62 -8.15 -6.23
C PRO A 194 -23.39 -7.53 -6.88
N LEU A 195 -22.52 -8.35 -7.49
CA LEU A 195 -21.39 -7.81 -8.24
C LEU A 195 -21.87 -6.83 -9.33
N ASP A 196 -21.10 -5.76 -9.49
CA ASP A 196 -21.38 -4.63 -10.36
C ASP A 196 -22.65 -3.84 -9.99
N ASP A 197 -23.09 -3.93 -8.75
CA ASP A 197 -24.13 -3.08 -8.14
C ASP A 197 -23.56 -2.30 -6.94
N ILE A 198 -24.21 -1.19 -6.59
CA ILE A 198 -23.92 -0.38 -5.39
C ILE A 198 -25.07 -0.39 -4.39
N ALA A 199 -26.14 -1.14 -4.68
CA ALA A 199 -27.30 -1.30 -3.82
C ALA A 199 -27.25 -2.62 -3.04
N ALA A 200 -27.14 -2.51 -1.71
CA ALA A 200 -27.30 -3.61 -0.78
C ALA A 200 -28.80 -3.97 -0.62
N ARG A 201 -29.08 -5.27 -0.53
CA ARG A 201 -30.42 -5.82 -0.29
C ARG A 201 -30.32 -6.88 0.82
N PRO A 202 -31.39 -7.17 1.58
CA PRO A 202 -31.38 -8.29 2.51
C PRO A 202 -30.96 -9.58 1.81
N ALA A 203 -29.99 -10.30 2.37
CA ALA A 203 -29.58 -11.58 1.83
C ALA A 203 -30.68 -12.63 2.01
N GLY A 204 -30.72 -13.64 1.14
CA GLY A 204 -31.59 -14.81 1.32
C GLY A 204 -31.33 -15.50 2.66
N GLU A 205 -32.33 -16.17 3.23
CA GLU A 205 -32.25 -16.76 4.58
C GLU A 205 -31.07 -17.74 4.73
N SER A 206 -30.83 -18.57 3.72
CA SER A 206 -29.69 -19.51 3.67
C SER A 206 -28.35 -18.78 3.70
N THR A 207 -28.19 -17.76 2.87
CA THR A 207 -26.98 -16.93 2.78
C THR A 207 -26.74 -16.16 4.07
N ALA A 208 -27.80 -15.55 4.63
CA ALA A 208 -27.73 -14.84 5.90
C ALA A 208 -27.33 -15.78 7.05
N ALA A 209 -27.91 -16.98 7.13
CA ALA A 209 -27.55 -17.96 8.16
C ALA A 209 -26.08 -18.42 8.04
N ARG A 210 -25.60 -18.69 6.81
CA ARG A 210 -24.21 -19.10 6.56
C ARG A 210 -23.19 -18.04 6.95
N TRP A 211 -23.47 -16.76 6.66
CA TRP A 211 -22.50 -15.68 6.82
C TRP A 211 -22.58 -14.96 8.15
N ARG A 212 -23.73 -14.96 8.84
CA ARG A 212 -23.87 -14.26 10.12
C ARG A 212 -22.80 -14.67 11.14
N ASP A 213 -22.50 -15.96 11.22
CA ASP A 213 -21.49 -16.47 12.16
C ASP A 213 -20.04 -16.29 11.65
N ARG A 214 -19.85 -16.07 10.34
CA ARG A 214 -18.54 -15.89 9.71
C ARG A 214 -18.09 -14.44 9.67
N LEU A 215 -19.01 -13.50 9.51
CA LEU A 215 -18.71 -12.06 9.48
C LEU A 215 -18.61 -11.45 10.87
N ASN A 216 -19.12 -12.13 11.90
CA ASN A 216 -19.16 -11.66 13.29
C ASN A 216 -17.97 -12.17 14.13
N LEU A 217 -16.88 -12.54 13.47
CA LEU A 217 -15.68 -13.03 14.12
C LEU A 217 -14.82 -11.83 14.52
N ASP A 218 -14.44 -11.76 15.79
CA ASP A 218 -13.56 -10.73 16.36
C ASP A 218 -12.31 -10.51 15.49
N ASP A 219 -11.82 -9.27 15.50
CA ASP A 219 -10.68 -8.73 14.72
C ASP A 219 -9.38 -9.56 14.88
N ASP A 220 -9.31 -10.44 15.90
CA ASP A 220 -8.22 -11.37 16.16
C ASP A 220 -8.16 -12.53 15.14
N ARG A 221 -9.13 -12.67 14.24
CA ARG A 221 -9.02 -13.63 13.14
C ARG A 221 -8.21 -13.04 11.98
N ARG A 222 -7.07 -13.69 11.74
CA ARG A 222 -6.34 -13.72 10.46
C ARG A 222 -7.32 -13.65 9.27
N PRO A 223 -7.05 -12.86 8.23
CA PRO A 223 -7.96 -12.66 7.10
C PRO A 223 -8.50 -14.00 6.59
N LEU A 224 -9.83 -14.13 6.44
CA LEU A 224 -10.48 -15.38 6.01
C LEU A 224 -10.02 -15.85 4.60
N ALA A 225 -9.37 -14.97 3.83
CA ALA A 225 -8.81 -15.25 2.50
C ALA A 225 -7.27 -15.26 2.46
N ALA A 226 -6.58 -14.72 3.47
CA ALA A 226 -5.14 -14.77 3.61
C ALA A 226 -4.79 -15.45 4.95
N THR A 227 -4.56 -16.77 4.89
CA THR A 227 -3.63 -17.41 5.80
C THR A 227 -2.36 -16.58 5.80
N GLU A 228 -2.03 -15.92 6.91
CA GLU A 228 -0.66 -15.46 7.15
C GLU A 228 0.24 -16.65 6.82
N SER A 229 1.04 -16.45 5.77
CA SER A 229 1.62 -17.52 5.00
C SER A 229 2.87 -18.05 5.70
N GLU A 230 2.70 -18.70 6.86
CA GLU A 230 3.63 -19.76 7.25
C GLU A 230 3.48 -20.97 6.30
N ASP A 231 2.33 -21.11 5.64
CA ASP A 231 2.09 -22.09 4.59
C ASP A 231 1.82 -21.41 3.23
N VAL A 232 2.80 -20.68 2.67
CA VAL A 232 2.80 -20.54 1.19
C VAL A 232 2.86 -21.98 0.69
N PRO A 233 1.92 -22.46 -0.14
CA PRO A 233 2.02 -23.82 -0.66
C PRO A 233 3.40 -24.01 -1.26
N GLU A 234 4.14 -25.02 -0.78
CA GLU A 234 5.51 -25.32 -1.20
C GLU A 234 5.60 -25.46 -2.72
N SER A 235 4.49 -25.78 -3.37
CA SER A 235 4.33 -25.87 -4.81
C SER A 235 2.99 -25.31 -5.28
N ILE A 236 3.00 -24.43 -6.29
CA ILE A 236 1.81 -24.06 -7.08
C ILE A 236 2.02 -24.49 -8.52
N ALA A 237 1.09 -25.28 -9.07
CA ALA A 237 1.12 -25.64 -10.48
C ALA A 237 0.68 -24.46 -11.36
N LEU A 238 1.51 -24.09 -12.32
CA LEU A 238 1.23 -23.05 -13.32
C LEU A 238 0.44 -23.63 -14.49
N PRO A 239 -0.76 -23.11 -14.80
CA PRO A 239 -1.45 -23.38 -16.05
C PRO A 239 -0.69 -22.74 -17.21
N GLY A 240 -0.03 -23.51 -18.07
CA GLY A 240 0.66 -22.84 -19.19
C GLY A 240 1.73 -23.58 -19.97
N ARG A 241 1.48 -24.84 -20.35
CA ARG A 241 1.95 -25.48 -21.58
C ARG A 241 1.39 -26.89 -21.51
N ALA A 242 0.73 -27.37 -22.55
CA ALA A 242 0.13 -28.72 -22.56
C ALA A 242 1.14 -29.87 -22.26
N ASP A 243 2.44 -29.55 -22.23
CA ASP A 243 3.57 -30.45 -21.99
C ASP A 243 4.45 -30.08 -20.77
N ARG A 244 4.08 -29.06 -19.98
CA ARG A 244 4.90 -28.63 -18.83
C ARG A 244 4.05 -28.29 -17.62
N ASP A 245 4.20 -29.11 -16.60
CA ASP A 245 3.85 -28.73 -15.24
C ASP A 245 4.99 -27.87 -14.71
N LEU A 246 4.80 -26.55 -14.65
CA LEU A 246 5.73 -25.68 -13.95
C LEU A 246 5.26 -25.54 -12.51
N VAL A 247 6.18 -25.67 -11.56
CA VAL A 247 5.92 -25.51 -10.13
C VAL A 247 6.61 -24.26 -9.63
N VAL A 248 5.86 -23.44 -8.89
CA VAL A 248 6.40 -22.32 -8.12
C VAL A 248 6.79 -22.82 -6.74
N GLU A 249 8.10 -22.89 -6.47
CA GLU A 249 8.63 -23.28 -5.16
C GLU A 249 9.09 -22.07 -4.35
N ASN A 250 8.66 -22.00 -3.09
CA ASN A 250 9.21 -21.07 -2.12
C ASN A 250 10.35 -21.76 -1.36
N SER A 251 11.55 -21.19 -1.40
CA SER A 251 12.69 -21.75 -0.68
C SER A 251 12.43 -21.81 0.83
N THR A 252 13.04 -22.76 1.53
CA THR A 252 12.87 -23.00 2.98
C THR A 252 13.27 -21.81 3.88
N HIS A 253 13.86 -20.76 3.31
CA HIS A 253 14.20 -19.51 3.99
C HIS A 253 13.40 -18.30 3.45
N GLY A 254 12.36 -18.52 2.64
CA GLY A 254 11.51 -17.49 2.06
C GLY A 254 12.12 -16.68 0.92
N SER A 255 13.44 -16.70 0.75
CA SER A 255 14.18 -15.71 -0.07
C SER A 255 14.21 -15.98 -1.58
N ALA A 256 13.65 -17.09 -2.07
CA ALA A 256 13.66 -17.37 -3.50
C ALA A 256 12.38 -18.06 -3.96
N LEU A 257 11.85 -17.56 -5.07
CA LEU A 257 10.80 -18.16 -5.86
C LEU A 257 11.41 -18.82 -7.09
N ARG A 258 11.11 -20.10 -7.31
CA ARG A 258 11.65 -20.86 -8.46
C ARG A 258 10.53 -21.33 -9.35
N VAL A 259 10.75 -21.26 -10.66
CA VAL A 259 9.91 -21.91 -11.66
C VAL A 259 10.64 -23.18 -12.08
N VAL A 260 10.07 -24.34 -11.73
CA VAL A 260 10.68 -25.65 -11.94
C VAL A 260 9.89 -26.43 -12.98
N ASP A 261 10.56 -26.95 -14.00
CA ASP A 261 9.98 -27.95 -14.90
C ASP A 261 9.82 -29.26 -14.13
N ARG A 262 8.57 -29.64 -13.85
CA ARG A 262 8.25 -30.81 -13.01
C ARG A 262 8.69 -32.13 -13.62
N ALA A 263 8.75 -32.23 -14.95
CA ALA A 263 9.15 -33.47 -15.62
C ALA A 263 10.65 -33.75 -15.47
N THR A 264 11.45 -32.69 -15.49
CA THR A 264 12.93 -32.78 -15.43
C THR A 264 13.51 -32.42 -14.06
N GLY A 265 12.74 -31.76 -13.19
CA GLY A 265 13.22 -31.12 -11.97
C GLY A 265 14.13 -29.91 -12.22
N ARG A 266 14.21 -29.41 -13.46
CA ARG A 266 15.12 -28.34 -13.82
C ARG A 266 14.52 -26.98 -13.45
N VAL A 267 15.27 -26.19 -12.68
CA VAL A 267 14.94 -24.79 -12.41
C VAL A 267 15.13 -23.99 -13.71
N GLU A 268 14.05 -23.40 -14.23
CA GLU A 268 14.09 -22.55 -15.42
C GLU A 268 14.28 -21.08 -15.05
N HIS A 269 13.63 -20.63 -13.96
CA HIS A 269 13.77 -19.27 -13.45
C HIS A 269 13.89 -19.25 -11.93
N THR A 270 14.60 -18.24 -11.42
CA THR A 270 14.72 -17.97 -9.98
C THR A 270 14.57 -16.47 -9.77
N TYR A 271 13.66 -16.08 -8.90
CA TYR A 271 13.50 -14.74 -8.39
C TYR A 271 13.94 -14.74 -6.93
N ASN A 272 14.93 -13.92 -6.58
CA ASN A 272 15.36 -13.79 -5.19
C ASN A 272 14.67 -12.57 -4.59
N SER A 273 13.96 -12.76 -3.48
CA SER A 273 13.38 -11.69 -2.67
C SER A 273 14.17 -11.55 -1.39
N ALA A 274 14.43 -10.32 -0.96
CA ALA A 274 15.19 -10.06 0.25
C ALA A 274 14.43 -10.50 1.51
N ASP A 275 13.14 -10.14 1.61
CA ASP A 275 12.28 -10.44 2.77
C ASP A 275 11.27 -11.56 2.50
N GLY A 276 11.34 -12.12 1.29
CA GLY A 276 10.64 -13.32 0.89
C GLY A 276 9.23 -13.09 0.35
N VAL A 277 8.66 -14.21 -0.08
CA VAL A 277 7.31 -14.25 -0.65
C VAL A 277 6.28 -14.15 0.46
N ARG A 278 5.43 -13.12 0.40
CA ARG A 278 4.36 -12.90 1.39
C ARG A 278 3.05 -13.60 1.03
N ASN A 279 2.70 -13.59 -0.25
CA ASN A 279 1.54 -14.29 -0.75
C ASN A 279 1.74 -14.70 -2.22
N ALA A 280 1.07 -15.75 -2.65
CA ALA A 280 1.01 -16.17 -4.04
C ALA A 280 -0.42 -16.60 -4.38
N VAL A 281 -0.99 -16.01 -5.43
CA VAL A 281 -2.36 -16.27 -5.87
C VAL A 281 -2.37 -16.59 -7.37
N VAL A 282 -3.19 -17.56 -7.77
CA VAL A 282 -3.38 -17.91 -9.19
C VAL A 282 -4.49 -17.05 -9.76
N SER A 283 -4.20 -16.31 -10.83
CA SER A 283 -5.17 -15.50 -11.56
C SER A 283 -6.15 -16.39 -12.36
N PRO A 284 -7.34 -15.89 -12.73
CA PRO A 284 -8.30 -16.65 -13.54
C PRO A 284 -7.75 -17.17 -14.87
N ARG A 285 -6.77 -16.49 -15.49
CA ARG A 285 -6.09 -16.97 -16.71
C ARG A 285 -4.87 -17.84 -16.44
N GLY A 286 -4.62 -18.20 -15.19
CA GLY A 286 -3.56 -19.12 -14.79
C GLY A 286 -2.19 -18.48 -14.65
N ARG A 287 -2.10 -17.19 -14.36
CA ARG A 287 -0.81 -16.57 -13.95
C ARG A 287 -0.64 -16.76 -12.47
N VAL A 288 0.57 -17.01 -12.00
CA VAL A 288 0.84 -16.92 -10.56
C VAL A 288 1.30 -15.51 -10.28
N VAL A 289 0.55 -14.80 -9.45
CA VAL A 289 0.86 -13.45 -9.02
C VAL A 289 1.32 -13.53 -7.58
N VAL A 290 2.50 -12.98 -7.33
CA VAL A 290 3.22 -13.13 -6.08
C VAL A 290 3.46 -11.76 -5.51
N LEU A 291 3.16 -11.60 -4.24
CA LEU A 291 3.45 -10.39 -3.49
C LEU A 291 4.73 -10.59 -2.72
N THR A 292 5.71 -9.73 -2.98
CA THR A 292 6.96 -9.68 -2.25
C THR A 292 7.07 -8.36 -1.53
N ALA A 293 7.75 -8.39 -0.38
CA ALA A 293 8.35 -7.21 0.20
C ALA A 293 9.84 -7.33 -0.07
N ASP A 294 10.43 -6.32 -0.71
CA ASP A 294 11.85 -6.28 -0.98
C ASP A 294 12.44 -5.06 -0.27
N GLU A 295 13.34 -5.28 0.69
CA GLU A 295 14.16 -4.22 1.26
C GLU A 295 15.22 -3.77 0.25
N VAL A 296 15.07 -2.56 -0.29
CA VAL A 296 16.06 -1.90 -1.16
C VAL A 296 16.64 -0.71 -0.38
N ASP A 297 17.95 -0.74 -0.13
CA ASP A 297 18.67 0.32 0.60
C ASP A 297 18.06 0.67 1.99
N GLY A 298 17.50 -0.32 2.69
CA GLY A 298 16.86 -0.11 4.00
C GLY A 298 15.39 0.32 3.93
N VAL A 299 14.80 0.35 2.73
CA VAL A 299 13.42 0.74 2.49
C VAL A 299 12.64 -0.48 2.00
N LEU A 300 11.59 -0.85 2.74
CA LEU A 300 10.67 -1.90 2.30
C LEU A 300 9.85 -1.41 1.11
N LEU A 301 10.02 -2.05 -0.04
CA LEU A 301 9.26 -1.80 -1.25
C LEU A 301 8.38 -3.00 -1.57
N GLY A 302 7.08 -2.74 -1.72
CA GLY A 302 6.13 -3.69 -2.23
C GLY A 302 6.36 -3.96 -3.70
N SER A 303 6.55 -5.23 -4.06
CA SER A 303 6.58 -5.63 -5.46
C SER A 303 5.51 -6.67 -5.75
N LEU A 304 4.83 -6.48 -6.88
CA LEU A 304 3.99 -7.47 -7.51
C LEU A 304 4.85 -8.22 -8.52
N VAL A 305 5.07 -9.50 -8.29
CA VAL A 305 5.84 -10.37 -9.16
C VAL A 305 4.88 -11.26 -9.93
N VAL A 306 4.82 -11.08 -11.25
CA VAL A 306 4.01 -11.89 -12.16
C VAL A 306 4.87 -13.03 -12.70
N VAL A 307 4.46 -14.26 -12.40
CA VAL A 307 5.12 -15.49 -12.83
C VAL A 307 4.30 -16.12 -13.96
N THR A 308 4.95 -16.30 -15.10
CA THR A 308 4.38 -16.90 -16.30
C THR A 308 5.27 -18.04 -16.81
N ALA A 309 4.82 -18.78 -17.82
CA ALA A 309 5.63 -19.80 -18.48
C ALA A 309 6.84 -19.23 -19.25
N ASP A 310 6.83 -17.93 -19.56
CA ASP A 310 7.90 -17.24 -20.28
C ASP A 310 8.92 -16.58 -19.34
N GLY A 311 8.62 -16.52 -18.04
CA GLY A 311 9.54 -15.98 -17.03
C GLY A 311 8.88 -15.36 -15.82
N ILE A 312 9.73 -14.76 -14.98
CA ILE A 312 9.34 -14.03 -13.77
C ILE A 312 9.55 -12.53 -14.02
N HIS A 313 8.51 -11.73 -13.77
CA HIS A 313 8.51 -10.31 -14.05
C HIS A 313 8.05 -9.51 -12.83
N GLY A 314 8.91 -8.63 -12.31
CA GLY A 314 8.53 -7.68 -11.26
C GLY A 314 7.77 -6.48 -11.79
N CYS A 315 6.85 -5.96 -10.98
CA CYS A 315 6.12 -4.72 -11.16
C CYS A 315 6.11 -4.01 -9.79
N PRO A 316 6.80 -2.86 -9.64
CA PRO A 316 6.80 -2.15 -8.38
C PRO A 316 5.39 -1.63 -8.09
N VAL A 317 4.93 -1.77 -6.85
CA VAL A 317 3.61 -1.29 -6.42
C VAL A 317 3.77 0.01 -5.67
N GLY A 318 3.04 1.02 -6.09
CA GLY A 318 3.06 2.34 -5.45
C GLY A 318 4.27 3.20 -5.82
N ASP A 319 5.03 2.82 -6.85
CA ASP A 319 6.14 3.63 -7.34
C ASP A 319 5.63 5.02 -7.73
N VAL A 320 6.24 6.06 -7.17
CA VAL A 320 5.84 7.44 -7.42
C VAL A 320 6.66 7.94 -8.59
N ASP A 321 6.18 7.70 -9.80
CA ASP A 321 6.64 8.47 -10.96
C ASP A 321 6.23 9.93 -10.74
N PHE A 322 7.07 10.69 -10.04
CA PHE A 322 6.82 12.05 -9.56
C PHE A 322 6.70 13.08 -10.72
N ILE A 323 6.71 12.63 -11.97
CA ILE A 323 6.58 13.49 -13.16
C ILE A 323 5.22 13.28 -13.84
N GLY A 324 4.15 13.18 -13.04
CA GLY A 324 2.77 13.39 -13.50
C GLY A 324 2.35 14.84 -13.27
N PHE A 325 2.64 15.72 -14.24
CA PHE A 325 1.93 17.01 -14.38
C PHE A 325 0.62 16.81 -15.14
#